data_AF-A0A367LYB5-F1
#
_entry.id   AF-A0A367LYB5-F1
#
_cell.length_a   1.000
_cell.length_b   1.000
_cell.length_c   1.000
_cell.angle_alpha   90.00
_cell.angle_beta   90.00
_cell.angle_gamma   90.00
#
_symmetry.space_group_name_H-M   'P 1'
#
loop_
_entity.id
_entity.type
_entity.pdbx_description
1 polymer ?
#
loop_
_entity_poly.entity_id
_entity_poly.type
_entity_poly.pdbx_seq_one_letter_code
_entity_poly.pdbx_strand_id
1 'polypeptide(L)'
;LEDMGHFFGAGGVMDSYFRQYLQPYVDTSASTWRWQPGAAQKLGINPGVLHTFQRAAAIRDAFFRSGGMQPTVRFELKPVTMDAAISQFILDLDGQQLTYDHGPSRPVAMQWPSANGLGVVRLTVTPPPSSGRSGRTLEGPWAWFRLLDQSDLERGNSPD
;
A
#
# COMPACT_ATOMS: atom_id res chain seq x y z
N LEU A 1 -11.46 -5.67 -1.95
CA LEU A 1 -10.96 -4.75 -0.90
C LEU A 1 -11.78 -4.87 0.37
N GLU A 2 -13.08 -5.09 0.24
CA GLU A 2 -13.98 -5.34 1.37
C GLU A 2 -13.46 -6.44 2.33
N ASP A 3 -13.13 -7.62 1.82
CA ASP A 3 -12.59 -8.71 2.66
C ASP A 3 -11.30 -8.34 3.39
N MET A 4 -10.41 -7.57 2.73
CA MET A 4 -9.20 -7.05 3.36
C MET A 4 -9.56 -6.12 4.51
N GLY A 5 -10.58 -5.28 4.33
CA GLY A 5 -11.15 -4.42 5.36
C GLY A 5 -11.74 -5.19 6.54
N HIS A 6 -12.60 -6.16 6.27
CA HIS A 6 -13.20 -7.01 7.30
C HIS A 6 -12.16 -7.78 8.11
N PHE A 7 -11.08 -8.21 7.46
CA PHE A 7 -10.05 -9.02 8.13
C PHE A 7 -9.01 -8.18 8.88
N PHE A 8 -8.45 -7.14 8.24
CA PHE A 8 -7.31 -6.36 8.75
C PHE A 8 -7.67 -4.96 9.27
N GLY A 9 -8.84 -4.41 8.91
CA GLY A 9 -9.24 -3.07 9.29
C GLY A 9 -9.41 -2.88 10.80
N ALA A 10 -9.57 -1.63 11.24
CA ALA A 10 -9.92 -1.34 12.63
C ALA A 10 -11.27 -1.97 12.98
N GLY A 11 -11.33 -2.71 14.09
CA GLY A 11 -12.51 -3.51 14.46
C GLY A 11 -12.75 -4.74 13.59
N GLY A 12 -11.88 -5.03 12.62
CA GLY A 12 -11.91 -6.26 11.82
C GLY A 12 -11.56 -7.51 12.64
N VAL A 13 -11.57 -8.67 12.00
CA VAL A 13 -11.38 -9.98 12.64
C VAL A 13 -10.09 -10.04 13.47
N MET A 14 -8.95 -9.65 12.87
CA MET A 14 -7.65 -9.72 13.54
C MET A 14 -7.54 -8.76 14.73
N ASP A 15 -8.02 -7.53 14.56
CA ASP A 15 -7.99 -6.49 15.60
C ASP A 15 -8.92 -6.85 16.76
N SER A 16 -10.15 -7.24 16.47
CA SER A 16 -11.15 -7.63 17.48
C SER A 16 -10.71 -8.85 18.27
N TYR A 17 -10.20 -9.89 17.59
CA TYR A 17 -9.68 -11.08 18.29
C TYR A 17 -8.50 -10.74 19.20
N PHE A 18 -7.53 -9.95 18.69
CA PHE A 18 -6.38 -9.55 19.50
C PHE A 18 -6.80 -8.79 20.74
N ARG A 19 -7.63 -7.74 20.59
CA ARG A 19 -8.11 -6.92 21.71
C ARG A 19 -8.87 -7.73 22.75
N GLN A 20 -9.73 -8.65 22.29
CA GLN A 20 -10.59 -9.43 23.17
C GLN A 20 -9.83 -10.54 23.92
N TYR A 21 -8.94 -11.27 23.25
CA TYR A 21 -8.38 -12.51 23.78
C TYR A 21 -6.90 -12.43 24.13
N LEU A 22 -6.12 -11.57 23.47
CA LEU A 22 -4.66 -11.61 23.55
C LEU A 22 -4.05 -10.36 24.19
N GLN A 23 -4.65 -9.19 24.01
CA GLN A 23 -4.11 -7.90 24.48
C GLN A 23 -3.72 -7.90 25.97
N PRO A 24 -4.49 -8.49 26.91
CA PRO A 24 -4.09 -8.52 28.32
C PRO A 24 -2.77 -9.28 28.60
N TYR A 25 -2.34 -10.12 27.66
CA TYR A 25 -1.22 -11.05 27.78
C TYR A 25 0.00 -10.65 26.95
N VAL A 26 -0.08 -9.53 26.24
CA VAL A 26 0.94 -9.09 25.28
C VAL A 26 1.40 -7.68 25.63
N ASP A 27 2.71 -7.49 25.64
CA ASP A 27 3.34 -6.18 25.67
C ASP A 27 3.55 -5.68 24.22
N THR A 28 2.83 -4.61 23.88
CA THR A 28 2.88 -3.93 22.58
C THR A 28 3.63 -2.59 22.64
N SER A 29 4.33 -2.29 23.75
CA SER A 29 5.00 -1.00 23.96
C SER A 29 6.23 -0.79 23.07
N ALA A 30 6.83 -1.88 22.57
CA ALA A 30 7.97 -1.87 21.66
C ALA A 30 7.57 -2.24 20.23
N SER A 31 8.45 -1.91 19.27
CA SER A 31 8.27 -2.28 17.86
C SER A 31 8.13 -3.79 17.62
N THR A 32 8.75 -4.59 18.48
CA THR A 32 8.60 -6.05 18.51
C THR A 32 7.74 -6.45 19.70
N TRP A 33 6.56 -7.01 19.42
CA TRP A 33 5.62 -7.43 20.45
C TRP A 33 6.12 -8.67 21.19
N ARG A 34 5.80 -8.76 22.48
CA ARG A 34 6.22 -9.88 23.32
C ARG A 34 5.07 -10.37 24.18
N TRP A 35 5.03 -11.67 24.42
CA TRP A 35 4.17 -12.21 25.46
C TRP A 35 4.66 -11.73 26.82
N GLN A 36 3.72 -11.45 27.73
CA GLN A 36 4.03 -11.33 29.13
C GLN A 36 4.60 -12.66 29.67
N PRO A 37 5.41 -12.64 30.74
CA PRO A 37 6.05 -13.84 31.27
C PRO A 37 5.07 -15.00 31.53
N GLY A 38 5.31 -16.13 30.88
CA GLY A 38 4.49 -17.35 31.02
C GLY A 38 3.09 -17.29 30.40
N ALA A 39 2.70 -16.19 29.75
CA ALA A 39 1.33 -16.02 29.26
C ALA A 39 0.99 -16.97 28.11
N ALA A 40 1.86 -17.10 27.10
CA ALA A 40 1.66 -18.05 26.00
C ALA A 40 1.52 -19.50 26.49
N GLN A 41 2.32 -19.89 27.49
CA GLN A 41 2.26 -21.22 28.10
C GLN A 41 0.93 -21.45 28.83
N LYS A 42 0.46 -20.47 29.61
CA LYS A 42 -0.84 -20.51 30.30
C LYS A 42 -2.01 -20.63 29.33
N LEU A 43 -1.92 -19.97 28.18
CA LEU A 43 -2.93 -20.02 27.12
C LEU A 43 -2.82 -21.30 26.26
N GLY A 44 -1.76 -22.09 26.40
CA GLY A 44 -1.53 -23.29 25.60
C GLY A 44 -1.29 -23.01 24.11
N ILE A 45 -0.81 -21.81 23.77
CA ILE A 45 -0.62 -21.36 22.38
C ILE A 45 0.86 -21.31 22.01
N ASN A 46 1.15 -21.54 20.73
CA ASN A 46 2.50 -21.37 20.19
C ASN A 46 2.90 -19.88 20.28
N PRO A 47 4.02 -19.52 20.93
CA PRO A 47 4.46 -18.13 21.05
C PRO A 47 4.62 -17.40 19.70
N GLY A 48 4.94 -18.12 18.63
CA GLY A 48 5.11 -17.57 17.28
C GLY A 48 3.83 -16.98 16.67
N VAL A 49 2.64 -17.35 17.17
CA VAL A 49 1.36 -16.78 16.73
C VAL A 49 1.32 -15.26 16.88
N LEU A 50 2.04 -14.71 17.86
CA LEU A 50 2.09 -13.27 18.10
C LEU A 50 2.61 -12.48 16.89
N HIS A 51 3.55 -13.05 16.12
CA HIS A 51 4.08 -12.40 14.93
C HIS A 51 3.01 -12.20 13.85
N THR A 52 2.01 -13.08 13.78
CA THR A 52 0.89 -12.94 12.84
C THR A 52 0.03 -11.74 13.20
N PHE A 53 -0.29 -11.55 14.48
CA PHE A 53 -1.06 -10.38 14.94
C PHE A 53 -0.28 -9.09 14.81
N GLN A 54 1.02 -9.11 15.11
CA GLN A 54 1.89 -7.96 14.89
C GLN A 54 1.95 -7.58 13.40
N ARG A 55 2.06 -8.55 12.49
CA ARG A 55 2.02 -8.30 11.04
C ARG A 55 0.66 -7.78 10.59
N ALA A 56 -0.44 -8.31 11.12
CA ALA A 56 -1.79 -7.82 10.83
C ALA A 56 -1.97 -6.36 11.31
N ALA A 57 -1.45 -6.01 12.48
CA ALA A 57 -1.43 -4.63 12.97
C ALA A 57 -0.60 -3.72 12.05
N ALA A 58 0.56 -4.17 11.56
CA ALA A 58 1.34 -3.40 10.59
C ALA A 58 0.57 -3.17 9.27
N ILE A 59 -0.16 -4.17 8.76
CA ILE A 59 -1.06 -4.01 7.60
C ILE A 59 -2.16 -3.00 7.92
N ARG A 60 -2.81 -3.10 9.09
CA ARG A 60 -3.82 -2.16 9.54
C ARG A 60 -3.28 -0.72 9.55
N ASP A 61 -2.11 -0.54 10.14
CA ASP A 61 -1.50 0.78 10.33
C ASP A 61 -0.96 1.37 9.02
N ALA A 62 -0.64 0.54 8.02
CA ALA A 62 -0.23 1.00 6.69
C ALA A 62 -1.43 1.39 5.82
N PHE A 63 -2.50 0.60 5.84
CA PHE A 63 -3.62 0.73 4.89
C PHE A 63 -4.88 1.37 5.47
N PHE A 64 -5.06 1.41 6.78
CA PHE A 64 -6.32 1.84 7.42
C PHE A 64 -6.10 3.00 8.41
N ARG A 65 -5.14 3.88 8.13
CA ARG A 65 -4.80 5.05 8.98
C ARG A 65 -5.99 5.99 9.23
N SER A 66 -6.98 5.98 8.35
CA SER A 66 -8.24 6.74 8.50
C SER A 66 -9.21 6.13 9.53
N GLY A 67 -8.91 4.95 10.10
CA GLY A 67 -9.71 4.31 11.14
C GLY A 67 -10.97 3.58 10.64
N GLY A 68 -11.12 3.41 9.33
CA GLY A 68 -12.27 2.72 8.71
C GLY A 68 -11.98 1.29 8.27
N MET A 69 -12.98 0.66 7.65
CA MET A 69 -12.87 -0.65 7.00
C MET A 69 -12.45 -0.55 5.53
N GLN A 70 -12.31 0.65 4.98
CA GLN A 70 -11.82 0.84 3.61
C GLN A 70 -10.32 1.14 3.65
N PRO A 71 -9.48 0.36 2.94
CA PRO A 71 -8.08 0.67 2.85
C PRO A 71 -7.90 1.98 2.06
N THR A 72 -6.96 2.82 2.48
CA THR A 72 -6.63 4.09 1.85
C THR A 72 -5.16 4.40 2.07
N VAL A 73 -4.44 4.61 0.97
CA VAL A 73 -3.04 5.03 0.94
C VAL A 73 -2.98 6.35 0.18
N ARG A 74 -2.50 7.41 0.84
CA ARG A 74 -2.25 8.72 0.25
C ARG A 74 -0.75 8.92 0.10
N PHE A 75 -0.33 9.41 -1.06
CA PHE A 75 1.08 9.60 -1.39
C PHE A 75 1.22 10.72 -2.41
N GLU A 76 2.45 11.15 -2.66
CA GLU A 76 2.77 12.08 -3.73
C GLU A 76 3.64 11.39 -4.77
N LEU A 77 3.39 11.67 -6.05
CA LEU A 77 4.27 11.27 -7.14
C LEU A 77 4.93 12.50 -7.75
N LYS A 78 6.23 12.40 -7.97
CA LYS A 78 7.03 13.45 -8.61
C LYS A 78 7.89 12.83 -9.71
N PRO A 79 7.79 13.29 -10.96
CA PRO A 79 8.72 12.88 -12.01
C PRO A 79 10.15 13.30 -11.64
N VAL A 80 11.12 12.39 -11.68
CA VAL A 80 12.52 12.74 -11.37
C VAL A 80 13.30 12.97 -12.65
N THR A 81 13.27 11.98 -13.54
CA THR A 81 13.89 12.03 -14.87
C THR A 81 13.02 11.26 -15.86
N MET A 82 13.21 11.56 -17.14
CA MET A 82 12.60 10.85 -18.26
C MET A 82 13.65 10.74 -19.37
N ASP A 83 13.67 9.61 -20.08
CA ASP A 83 14.54 9.45 -21.25
C ASP A 83 14.27 10.55 -22.27
N ALA A 84 15.32 11.13 -22.86
CA ALA A 84 15.21 12.22 -23.84
C ALA A 84 14.51 11.79 -25.14
N ALA A 85 14.48 10.49 -25.45
CA ALA A 85 13.74 9.94 -26.58
C ALA A 85 12.21 9.92 -26.33
N ILE A 86 11.77 10.03 -25.07
CA ILE A 86 10.36 10.13 -24.69
C ILE A 86 10.01 11.61 -24.59
N SER A 87 9.03 12.07 -25.36
CA SER A 87 8.52 13.43 -25.31
C SER A 87 7.42 13.63 -24.25
N GLN A 88 6.66 12.59 -23.92
CA GLN A 88 5.61 12.66 -22.92
C GLN A 88 5.41 11.33 -22.20
N PHE A 89 5.15 11.42 -20.90
CA PHE A 89 4.73 10.35 -20.02
C PHE A 89 3.37 10.70 -19.41
N ILE A 90 2.47 9.71 -19.34
CA ILE A 90 1.18 9.81 -18.67
C ILE A 90 1.00 8.59 -17.77
N LEU A 91 0.77 8.82 -16.48
CA LEU A 91 0.26 7.83 -15.54
C LEU A 91 -1.18 8.20 -15.18
N ASP A 92 -2.12 7.34 -15.51
CA ASP A 92 -3.49 7.38 -15.00
C ASP A 92 -3.61 6.33 -13.90
N LEU A 93 -3.80 6.77 -12.66
CA LEU A 93 -4.12 5.94 -11.53
C LEU A 93 -5.59 6.15 -11.21
N ASP A 94 -6.43 5.32 -11.82
CA ASP A 94 -7.82 5.18 -11.44
C ASP A 94 -8.59 6.52 -11.61
N GLY A 95 -8.28 7.25 -12.69
CA GLY A 95 -8.82 8.58 -13.00
C GLY A 95 -8.00 9.75 -12.45
N GLN A 96 -6.97 9.51 -11.63
CA GLN A 96 -5.99 10.53 -11.22
C GLN A 96 -4.81 10.52 -12.19
N GLN A 97 -4.63 11.61 -12.93
CA GLN A 97 -3.60 11.67 -13.97
C GLN A 97 -2.39 12.49 -13.53
N LEU A 98 -1.20 11.95 -13.80
CA LEU A 98 0.07 12.67 -13.81
C LEU A 98 0.62 12.65 -15.23
N THR A 99 0.92 13.83 -15.76
CA THR A 99 1.52 14.01 -17.09
C THR A 99 2.86 14.72 -16.92
N TYR A 100 3.87 14.26 -17.66
CA TYR A 100 5.21 14.86 -17.68
C TYR A 100 5.75 14.92 -19.11
N ASP A 101 6.28 16.07 -19.51
CA ASP A 101 6.72 16.38 -20.87
C ASP A 101 8.03 17.18 -20.87
N HIS A 102 8.95 16.86 -19.95
CA HIS A 102 10.18 17.63 -19.67
C HIS A 102 9.97 19.04 -19.12
N GLY A 103 8.74 19.38 -18.71
CA GLY A 103 8.44 20.60 -17.97
C GLY A 103 8.96 20.60 -16.52
N PRO A 104 8.60 21.63 -15.73
CA PRO A 104 8.93 21.68 -14.32
C PRO A 104 8.36 20.49 -13.54
N SER A 105 9.23 19.77 -12.83
CA SER A 105 8.82 18.64 -11.99
C SER A 105 8.15 19.13 -10.69
N ARG A 106 6.88 18.73 -10.50
CA ARG A 106 6.07 19.06 -9.32
C ARG A 106 5.47 17.79 -8.71
N PRO A 107 5.43 17.68 -7.37
CA PRO A 107 4.68 16.61 -6.71
C PRO A 107 3.19 16.71 -7.04
N VAL A 108 2.55 15.55 -7.25
CA VAL A 108 1.11 15.39 -7.44
C VAL A 108 0.60 14.47 -6.34
N ALA A 109 -0.28 15.00 -5.49
CA ALA A 109 -0.95 14.19 -4.48
C ALA A 109 -1.92 13.20 -5.13
N MET A 110 -1.85 11.94 -4.70
CA MET A 110 -2.66 10.85 -5.18
C MET A 110 -3.16 9.99 -4.03
N GLN A 111 -4.22 9.24 -4.31
CA GLN A 111 -4.80 8.29 -3.38
C GLN A 111 -5.09 6.95 -4.07
N TRP A 112 -4.77 5.85 -3.40
CA TRP A 112 -5.26 4.54 -3.75
C TRP A 112 -6.09 3.95 -2.58
N PRO A 113 -7.25 3.32 -2.86
CA PRO A 113 -8.01 3.42 -4.10
C PRO A 113 -8.52 4.86 -4.30
N SER A 114 -8.83 5.23 -5.55
CA SER A 114 -9.54 6.49 -5.78
C SER A 114 -11.01 6.34 -5.37
N ALA A 115 -11.67 7.45 -5.02
CA ALA A 115 -13.05 7.41 -4.52
C ALA A 115 -14.06 6.88 -5.55
N ASN A 116 -13.80 7.07 -6.86
CA ASN A 116 -14.70 6.71 -7.96
C ASN A 116 -14.03 5.76 -8.96
N GLY A 117 -13.08 4.99 -8.46
CA GLY A 117 -12.17 4.19 -9.26
C GLY A 117 -12.79 3.00 -9.97
N LEU A 118 -12.31 2.73 -11.19
CA LEU A 118 -12.57 1.48 -11.91
C LEU A 118 -11.54 0.38 -11.59
N GLY A 119 -10.52 0.69 -10.77
CA GLY A 119 -9.41 -0.19 -10.49
C GLY A 119 -8.46 -0.34 -11.68
N VAL A 120 -8.33 0.70 -12.52
CA VAL A 120 -7.47 0.65 -13.71
C VAL A 120 -6.27 1.57 -13.51
N VAL A 121 -5.08 1.06 -13.80
CA VAL A 121 -3.85 1.85 -13.84
C VAL A 121 -3.27 1.76 -15.24
N ARG A 122 -3.01 2.90 -15.86
CA ARG A 122 -2.45 3.00 -17.21
C ARG A 122 -1.21 3.87 -17.23
N LEU A 123 -0.14 3.32 -17.77
CA LEU A 123 1.09 4.02 -18.11
C LEU A 123 1.14 4.23 -19.62
N THR A 124 1.44 5.43 -20.09
CA THR A 124 1.62 5.73 -21.53
C THR A 124 2.86 6.60 -21.72
N VAL A 125 3.63 6.32 -22.76
CA VAL A 125 4.79 7.10 -23.21
C VAL A 125 4.68 7.42 -24.69
N THR A 126 5.16 8.59 -25.08
CA THR A 126 5.19 9.07 -26.47
C THR A 126 6.62 9.46 -26.83
N PRO A 127 7.16 9.08 -28.00
CA PRO A 127 6.60 8.11 -28.94
C PRO A 127 6.56 6.69 -28.34
N PRO A 128 5.76 5.77 -28.92
CA PRO A 128 5.80 4.36 -28.57
C PRO A 128 7.24 3.81 -28.63
N PRO A 129 7.67 2.97 -27.68
CA PRO A 129 8.93 2.25 -27.81
C PRO A 129 8.86 1.27 -28.99
N SER A 130 10.03 0.87 -29.50
CA SER A 130 10.16 -0.06 -30.64
C SER A 130 9.49 -1.43 -30.42
N SER A 131 9.21 -1.81 -29.16
CA SER A 131 8.43 -2.98 -28.78
C SER A 131 6.92 -2.86 -29.10
N GLY A 132 6.48 -1.72 -29.64
CA GLY A 132 5.16 -1.52 -30.25
C GLY A 132 4.04 -1.13 -29.29
N ARG A 133 4.20 -1.30 -27.97
CA ARG A 133 3.21 -0.86 -26.99
C ARG A 133 3.67 0.43 -26.32
N SER A 134 3.02 1.55 -26.66
CA SER A 134 3.19 2.87 -26.03
C SER A 134 2.77 2.92 -24.56
N GLY A 135 2.28 1.82 -23.98
CA GLY A 135 1.76 1.84 -22.63
C GLY A 135 1.52 0.46 -22.01
N ARG A 136 1.37 0.46 -20.68
CA ARG A 136 0.96 -0.69 -19.87
C ARG A 136 -0.37 -0.38 -19.21
N THR A 137 -1.30 -1.33 -19.21
CA THR A 137 -2.57 -1.22 -18.48
C THR A 137 -2.71 -2.42 -17.56
N LEU A 138 -3.03 -2.17 -16.29
CA LEU A 138 -3.31 -3.17 -15.28
C LEU A 138 -4.70 -2.88 -14.69
N GLU A 139 -5.47 -3.94 -14.45
CA GLU A 139 -6.86 -3.83 -14.02
C GLU A 139 -7.14 -4.61 -12.73
N GLY A 140 -8.07 -4.12 -11.92
CA GLY A 140 -8.46 -4.67 -10.64
C GLY A 140 -7.94 -3.85 -9.46
N PRO A 141 -8.46 -4.10 -8.25
CA PRO A 141 -8.25 -3.25 -7.09
C PRO A 141 -6.77 -3.07 -6.72
N TRP A 142 -5.91 -4.04 -7.07
CA TRP A 142 -4.48 -4.04 -6.77
C TRP A 142 -3.60 -3.69 -7.98
N ALA A 143 -4.17 -3.08 -9.03
CA ALA A 143 -3.43 -2.69 -10.24
C ALA A 143 -2.24 -1.77 -9.95
N TRP A 144 -2.40 -0.82 -9.03
CA TRP A 144 -1.32 0.09 -8.62
C TRP A 144 -0.11 -0.64 -8.05
N PHE A 145 -0.32 -1.53 -7.08
CA PHE A 145 0.78 -2.29 -6.48
C PHE A 145 1.44 -3.23 -7.47
N ARG A 146 0.67 -3.87 -8.36
CA ARG A 146 1.25 -4.69 -9.43
C ARG A 146 2.07 -3.89 -10.44
N LEU A 147 1.74 -2.61 -10.64
CA LEU A 147 2.59 -1.72 -11.46
C LEU A 147 3.93 -1.48 -10.74
N LEU A 148 3.88 -1.18 -9.44
CA LEU A 148 5.07 -0.98 -8.61
C LEU A 148 5.94 -2.25 -8.54
N ASP A 149 5.34 -3.43 -8.39
CA ASP A 149 6.05 -4.72 -8.37
C ASP A 149 6.74 -5.04 -9.72
N GLN A 150 6.25 -4.46 -10.82
CA GLN A 150 6.86 -4.58 -12.15
C GLN A 150 7.90 -3.49 -12.45
N SER A 151 8.15 -2.60 -11.49
CA SER A 151 9.07 -1.47 -11.60
C SER A 151 10.29 -1.69 -10.71
N ASP A 152 11.41 -1.06 -11.04
CA ASP A 152 12.59 -1.07 -10.17
C ASP A 152 12.37 -0.07 -9.03
N LEU A 153 12.15 -0.60 -7.83
CA LEU A 153 11.91 0.19 -6.62
C LEU A 153 13.22 0.43 -5.87
N GLU A 154 13.63 1.69 -5.81
CA GLU A 154 14.74 2.15 -4.98
C GLU A 154 14.22 2.94 -3.78
N ARG A 155 14.96 2.92 -2.65
CA ARG A 155 14.60 3.76 -1.51
C ARG A 155 14.77 5.23 -1.88
N GLY A 156 13.69 5.99 -1.78
CA GLY A 156 13.72 7.44 -1.98
C GLY A 156 14.46 8.16 -0.85
N ASN A 157 14.90 9.40 -1.13
CA ASN A 157 15.62 10.26 -0.19
C ASN A 157 14.70 11.11 0.71
N SER A 158 13.39 10.92 0.65
CA SER A 158 12.45 11.64 1.53
C SER A 158 12.44 10.99 2.92
N PRO A 159 12.62 11.76 4.01
CA PRO A 159 12.42 11.22 5.35
C PRO A 159 10.93 10.91 5.58
N ASP A 160 10.64 9.76 6.18
CA ASP A 160 9.32 9.36 6.70
C ASP A 160 8.84 10.33 7.81
#